data_AF-A0A1X1D1I8-F1
#
_entry.id   AF-A0A1X1D1I8-F1
#
_cell.length_a   1.000
_cell.length_b   1.000
_cell.length_c   1.000
_cell.angle_alpha   90.00
_cell.angle_beta   90.00
_cell.angle_gamma   90.00
#
_symmetry.space_group_name_H-M   'P 1'
#
loop_
_entity.id
_entity.type
_entity.pdbx_description
1 polymer ?
#
loop_
_entity_poly.entity_id
_entity_poly.type
_entity_poly.pdbx_seq_one_letter_code
_entity_poly.pdbx_strand_id
1 'polypeptide(L)'
;MKYGLLGLAALLLSSQAVAKNYRIVQSPAQKLDIWIDDVKDNQVASWCQSNVDLRIVTKGDKNASVLDDFLPRVAGLMASQCKSLQQLHWQLTDDEGAKLATGSATKAQQWASVVTPPPVEQPAAVTTPVLNSPPADTTPWLQFSLLDGCHFRTWWQHPAQTSALFVPAKQGLVCGKEGWLSGHSSLTQMGHGAAKTVAVTFLQGFPVAGLNTKSPSSELTITTVNSERMVLSNEKSPDSWLVLPFSTQFNGWQAINQVVVQMPASEAADESALHARLQEVRKVWSPWIDSDTALKVLLVDQLHPELKDPAAAVYRTLN
;
A
#
# COMPACT_ATOMS: atom_id res chain seq x y z
N MET A 1 -68.45 -15.49 -8.60
CA MET A 1 -67.74 -14.56 -7.69
C MET A 1 -66.27 -14.62 -8.14
N LYS A 2 -65.77 -13.76 -9.04
CA LYS A 2 -65.33 -12.35 -8.90
C LYS A 2 -64.37 -12.09 -7.72
N TYR A 3 -63.29 -11.35 -8.04
CA TYR A 3 -62.15 -10.84 -7.25
C TYR A 3 -61.02 -11.89 -7.05
N GLY A 4 -59.82 -11.80 -7.62
CA GLY A 4 -59.07 -10.68 -8.18
C GLY A 4 -58.20 -10.03 -7.10
N LEU A 5 -56.88 -10.32 -7.06
CA LEU A 5 -55.90 -9.49 -6.35
C LEU A 5 -54.51 -9.62 -6.98
N LEU A 6 -54.17 -8.55 -7.68
CA LEU A 6 -52.85 -8.14 -8.13
C LEU A 6 -52.01 -7.64 -6.94
N GLY A 7 -50.71 -7.97 -6.97
CA GLY A 7 -49.60 -7.02 -6.88
C GLY A 7 -49.20 -6.43 -5.51
N LEU A 8 -47.90 -6.54 -5.20
CA LEU A 8 -47.06 -5.43 -4.75
C LEU A 8 -45.58 -5.86 -4.77
N ALA A 9 -44.92 -5.61 -5.90
CA ALA A 9 -43.46 -5.59 -5.97
C ALA A 9 -42.98 -4.25 -5.40
N ALA A 10 -42.36 -4.28 -4.23
CA ALA A 10 -41.72 -3.11 -3.64
C ALA A 10 -40.40 -2.81 -4.36
N LEU A 11 -40.41 -1.84 -5.28
CA LEU A 11 -39.21 -1.22 -5.82
C LEU A 11 -38.61 -0.31 -4.75
N LEU A 12 -37.54 -0.78 -4.10
CA LEU A 12 -36.67 0.04 -3.25
C LEU A 12 -35.91 1.03 -4.16
N LEU A 13 -36.40 2.26 -4.25
CA LEU A 13 -35.62 3.38 -4.77
C LEU A 13 -34.55 3.73 -3.74
N SER A 14 -33.33 3.24 -3.95
CA SER A 14 -32.14 3.73 -3.25
C SER A 14 -31.90 5.18 -3.67
N SER A 15 -32.17 6.11 -2.75
CA SER A 15 -31.77 7.52 -2.89
C SER A 15 -30.25 7.60 -2.90
N GLN A 16 -29.67 7.62 -4.09
CA GLN A 16 -28.27 7.99 -4.32
C GLN A 16 -28.09 9.42 -3.79
N ALA A 17 -27.34 9.59 -2.70
CA ALA A 17 -26.85 10.90 -2.29
C ALA A 17 -25.80 11.31 -3.33
N VAL A 18 -26.23 12.09 -4.32
CA VAL A 18 -25.30 12.65 -5.31
C VAL A 18 -24.50 13.73 -4.58
N ALA A 19 -23.19 13.54 -4.50
CA ALA A 19 -22.28 14.55 -4.00
C ALA A 19 -22.41 15.80 -4.88
N LYS A 20 -22.58 16.98 -4.26
CA LYS A 20 -22.78 18.25 -4.97
C LYS A 20 -21.55 19.12 -4.79
N ASN A 21 -21.21 19.88 -5.83
CA ASN A 21 -20.21 20.93 -5.73
C ASN A 21 -20.88 22.19 -5.19
N TYR A 22 -20.51 22.59 -3.98
CA TYR A 22 -21.08 23.75 -3.30
C TYR A 22 -20.21 24.98 -3.51
N ARG A 23 -20.71 25.97 -4.27
CA ARG A 23 -20.06 27.26 -4.41
C ARG A 23 -20.29 28.10 -3.16
N ILE A 24 -19.24 28.26 -2.36
CA ILE A 24 -19.32 28.99 -1.10
C ILE A 24 -19.20 30.51 -1.30
N VAL A 25 -18.40 30.95 -2.26
CA VAL A 25 -18.18 32.37 -2.56
C VAL A 25 -18.05 32.56 -4.07
N GLN A 26 -18.59 33.68 -4.56
CA GLN A 26 -18.33 34.20 -5.90
C GLN A 26 -17.94 35.67 -5.76
N SER A 27 -16.83 36.06 -6.39
CA SER A 27 -16.34 37.43 -6.43
C SER A 27 -16.32 37.92 -7.88
N PRO A 28 -17.36 38.66 -8.33
CA PRO A 28 -17.38 39.22 -9.68
C PRO A 28 -16.22 40.21 -9.91
N ALA A 29 -15.88 41.01 -8.89
CA ALA A 29 -14.83 42.03 -8.98
C ALA A 29 -13.43 41.42 -9.18
N GLN A 30 -13.16 40.29 -8.53
CA GLN A 30 -11.88 39.57 -8.68
C GLN A 30 -11.95 38.41 -9.67
N LYS A 31 -13.13 38.14 -10.24
CA LYS A 31 -13.40 37.03 -11.16
C LYS A 31 -13.03 35.66 -10.59
N LEU A 32 -13.33 35.43 -9.31
CA LEU A 32 -13.05 34.18 -8.59
C LEU A 32 -14.35 33.48 -8.19
N ASP A 33 -14.43 32.18 -8.43
CA ASP A 33 -15.46 31.28 -7.91
C ASP A 33 -14.79 30.25 -6.97
N ILE A 34 -15.33 30.04 -5.76
CA ILE A 34 -14.76 29.15 -4.74
C ILE A 34 -15.76 28.05 -4.43
N TRP A 35 -15.30 26.81 -4.54
CA TRP A 35 -16.09 25.60 -4.43
C TRP A 35 -15.53 24.71 -3.32
N ILE A 36 -16.46 24.05 -2.63
CA ILE A 36 -16.18 22.84 -1.85
C ILE A 36 -16.82 21.71 -2.65
N ASP A 37 -16.00 20.82 -3.16
CA ASP A 37 -16.46 19.70 -3.96
C ASP A 37 -16.94 18.54 -3.05
N ASP A 38 -17.74 17.65 -3.61
CA ASP A 38 -18.19 16.40 -2.97
C ASP A 38 -18.91 16.54 -1.61
N VAL A 39 -19.69 17.63 -1.42
CA VAL A 39 -20.49 17.80 -0.21
C VAL A 39 -21.87 17.17 -0.34
N LYS A 40 -22.41 16.67 0.77
CA LYS A 40 -23.75 16.06 0.83
C LYS A 40 -24.86 17.06 0.44
N ASP A 41 -24.75 18.30 0.93
CA ASP A 41 -25.65 19.41 0.64
C ASP A 41 -24.97 20.76 0.96
N ASN A 42 -25.70 21.87 0.86
CA ASN A 42 -25.20 23.22 1.10
C ASN A 42 -25.22 23.67 2.57
N GLN A 43 -25.58 22.79 3.50
CA GLN A 43 -25.61 23.12 4.92
C GLN A 43 -24.19 23.14 5.50
N VAL A 44 -23.96 23.99 6.50
CA VAL A 44 -22.67 24.09 7.20
C VAL A 44 -22.19 22.73 7.71
N ALA A 45 -23.10 21.91 8.24
CA ALA A 45 -22.78 20.57 8.75
C ALA A 45 -22.21 19.61 7.68
N SER A 46 -22.49 19.84 6.40
CA SER A 46 -22.07 18.97 5.30
C SER A 46 -20.62 19.18 4.86
N TRP A 47 -20.01 20.30 5.24
CA TRP A 47 -18.62 20.63 4.89
C TRP A 47 -17.77 21.06 6.09
N CYS A 48 -18.38 21.38 7.23
CA CYS A 48 -17.65 21.86 8.40
C CYS A 48 -16.80 20.76 9.03
N GLN A 49 -15.50 20.84 8.78
CA GLN A 49 -14.48 19.91 9.29
C GLN A 49 -13.27 20.69 9.80
N SER A 50 -12.28 20.00 10.37
CA SER A 50 -11.03 20.64 10.80
C SER A 50 -10.19 21.11 9.62
N ASN A 51 -10.19 20.33 8.53
CA ASN A 51 -9.50 20.62 7.28
C ASN A 51 -10.53 20.61 6.16
N VAL A 52 -10.52 21.63 5.31
CA VAL A 52 -11.46 21.73 4.17
C VAL A 52 -10.68 22.05 2.90
N ASP A 53 -10.98 21.30 1.85
CA ASP A 53 -10.37 21.48 0.53
C ASP A 53 -11.22 22.42 -0.31
N LEU A 54 -10.56 23.40 -0.95
CA LEU A 54 -11.18 24.41 -1.78
C LEU A 54 -10.68 24.29 -3.21
N ARG A 55 -11.61 24.33 -4.16
CA ARG A 55 -11.30 24.58 -5.56
C ARG A 55 -11.66 26.02 -5.89
N ILE A 56 -10.65 26.79 -6.31
CA ILE A 56 -10.76 28.20 -6.67
C ILE A 56 -10.60 28.29 -8.18
N VAL A 57 -11.61 28.81 -8.87
CA VAL A 57 -11.60 28.99 -10.33
C VAL A 57 -11.45 30.48 -10.62
N THR A 58 -10.40 30.85 -11.36
CA THR A 58 -10.20 32.22 -11.84
C THR A 58 -10.60 32.37 -13.30
N LYS A 59 -11.36 33.43 -13.60
CA LYS A 59 -11.65 33.93 -14.95
C LYS A 59 -10.89 35.23 -15.23
N GLY A 60 -9.95 35.58 -14.35
CA GLY A 60 -9.23 36.85 -14.32
C GLY A 60 -7.73 36.62 -14.28
N ASP A 61 -7.07 37.22 -13.29
CA ASP A 61 -5.64 37.01 -13.08
C ASP A 61 -5.35 35.54 -12.77
N LYS A 62 -4.34 34.98 -13.45
CA LYS A 62 -3.89 33.59 -13.28
C LYS A 62 -2.80 33.46 -12.20
N ASN A 63 -2.34 34.58 -11.63
CA ASN A 63 -1.36 34.60 -10.55
C ASN A 63 -2.02 34.30 -9.18
N ALA A 64 -1.39 33.42 -8.39
CA ALA A 64 -1.84 33.06 -7.05
C ALA A 64 -1.84 34.23 -6.06
N SER A 65 -1.10 35.32 -6.32
CA SER A 65 -1.08 36.51 -5.48
C SER A 65 -2.46 37.19 -5.34
N VAL A 66 -3.38 36.95 -6.28
CA VAL A 66 -4.78 37.40 -6.17
C VAL A 66 -5.47 36.85 -4.91
N LEU A 67 -4.96 35.74 -4.36
CA LEU A 67 -5.48 35.09 -3.17
C LEU A 67 -4.98 35.71 -1.86
N ASP A 68 -3.91 36.50 -1.87
CA ASP A 68 -3.25 36.98 -0.65
C ASP A 68 -4.18 37.81 0.22
N ASP A 69 -4.95 38.71 -0.41
CA ASP A 69 -5.95 39.52 0.28
C ASP A 69 -7.33 38.83 0.35
N PHE A 70 -7.62 37.95 -0.61
CA PHE A 70 -8.96 37.40 -0.79
C PHE A 70 -9.23 36.18 0.10
N LEU A 71 -8.29 35.24 0.14
CA LEU A 71 -8.43 33.99 0.87
C LEU A 71 -8.62 34.20 2.38
N PRO A 72 -7.90 35.13 3.07
CA PRO A 72 -8.15 35.38 4.48
C PRO A 72 -9.58 35.83 4.79
N ARG A 73 -10.21 36.59 3.89
CA ARG A 73 -11.61 37.03 4.05
C ARG A 73 -12.59 35.88 3.90
N VAL A 74 -12.38 35.03 2.89
CA VAL A 74 -13.19 33.82 2.68
C VAL A 74 -13.05 32.86 3.86
N ALA A 75 -11.81 32.60 4.29
CA ALA A 75 -11.50 31.73 5.41
C ALA A 75 -12.07 32.27 6.73
N GLY A 76 -12.01 33.59 6.96
CA GLY A 76 -12.64 34.24 8.10
C GLY A 76 -14.16 34.05 8.11
N LEU A 77 -14.82 34.19 6.96
CA LEU A 77 -16.25 33.92 6.82
C LEU A 77 -16.58 32.44 7.08
N MET A 78 -15.78 31.51 6.55
CA MET A 78 -15.95 30.08 6.79
C MET A 78 -15.76 29.71 8.26
N ALA A 79 -14.71 30.22 8.91
CA ALA A 79 -14.41 29.97 10.33
C ALA A 79 -15.45 30.61 11.27
N SER A 80 -16.14 31.67 10.82
CA SER A 80 -17.26 32.25 11.57
C SER A 80 -18.42 31.26 11.71
N GLN A 81 -18.68 30.48 10.65
CA GLN A 81 -19.75 29.48 10.54
C GLN A 81 -19.32 28.08 11.03
N CYS A 82 -18.06 27.71 10.81
CA CYS A 82 -17.48 26.43 11.18
C CYS A 82 -16.40 26.58 12.26
N LYS A 83 -16.77 26.35 13.52
CA LYS A 83 -15.84 26.54 14.65
C LYS A 83 -14.69 25.53 14.69
N SER A 84 -14.87 24.35 14.08
CA SER A 84 -13.84 23.32 14.00
C SER A 84 -12.74 23.63 12.99
N LEU A 85 -12.97 24.53 12.03
CA LEU A 85 -12.03 24.80 10.94
C LEU A 85 -10.69 25.32 11.46
N GLN A 86 -9.61 24.60 11.13
CA GLN A 86 -8.23 24.95 11.46
C GLN A 86 -7.39 25.21 10.22
N GLN A 87 -7.67 24.53 9.10
CA GLN A 87 -6.87 24.60 7.90
C GLN A 87 -7.73 24.51 6.64
N LEU A 88 -7.31 25.25 5.62
CA LEU A 88 -7.79 25.16 4.26
C LEU A 88 -6.65 24.67 3.37
N HIS A 89 -6.93 23.67 2.54
CA HIS A 89 -6.13 23.43 1.36
C HIS A 89 -6.86 24.03 0.18
N TRP A 90 -6.12 24.61 -0.76
CA TRP A 90 -6.73 25.24 -1.91
C TRP A 90 -5.97 24.91 -3.18
N GLN A 91 -6.73 24.84 -4.27
CA GLN A 91 -6.23 24.69 -5.63
C GLN A 91 -6.83 25.79 -6.49
N LEU A 92 -5.97 26.57 -7.14
CA LEU A 92 -6.33 27.56 -8.14
C LEU A 92 -6.30 26.91 -9.52
N THR A 93 -7.40 27.02 -10.27
CA THR A 93 -7.51 26.60 -11.67
C THR A 93 -8.02 27.74 -12.53
N ASP A 94 -7.73 27.72 -13.82
CA ASP A 94 -8.47 28.55 -14.78
C ASP A 94 -9.85 27.95 -15.10
N ASP A 95 -10.61 28.62 -15.96
CA ASP A 95 -11.95 28.24 -16.37
C ASP A 95 -12.00 26.99 -17.25
N GLU A 96 -10.89 26.62 -17.87
CA GLU A 96 -10.70 25.34 -18.54
C GLU A 96 -10.33 24.19 -17.57
N GLY A 97 -10.09 24.50 -16.30
CA GLY A 97 -9.72 23.53 -15.27
C GLY A 97 -8.21 23.22 -15.20
N ALA A 98 -7.37 23.95 -15.92
CA ALA A 98 -5.93 23.82 -15.82
C ALA A 98 -5.45 24.34 -14.45
N LYS A 99 -4.60 23.55 -13.78
CA LYS A 99 -4.06 23.88 -12.47
C LYS A 99 -3.04 25.01 -12.57
N LEU A 100 -3.30 26.12 -11.88
CA LEU A 100 -2.43 27.30 -11.85
C LEU A 100 -1.54 27.32 -10.61
N ALA A 101 -2.11 26.99 -9.44
CA ALA A 101 -1.37 26.94 -8.18
C ALA A 101 -2.09 26.06 -7.15
N THR A 102 -1.36 25.63 -6.12
CA THR A 102 -1.94 25.03 -4.91
C THR A 102 -1.30 25.63 -3.68
N GLY A 103 -1.99 25.53 -2.55
CA GLY A 103 -1.43 25.97 -1.30
C GLY A 103 -2.31 25.64 -0.11
N SER A 104 -1.99 26.27 1.01
CA SER A 104 -2.75 26.14 2.24
C SER A 104 -2.93 27.49 2.93
N ALA A 105 -3.91 27.55 3.84
CA ALA A 105 -4.12 28.66 4.75
C ALA A 105 -4.55 28.10 6.11
N THR A 106 -3.88 28.51 7.18
CA THR A 106 -4.16 27.98 8.53
C THR A 106 -4.64 29.08 9.46
N LYS A 107 -5.48 28.72 10.43
CA LYS A 107 -5.96 29.63 11.48
C LYS A 107 -4.83 30.25 12.28
N ALA A 108 -3.79 29.45 12.57
CA ALA A 108 -2.61 29.88 13.31
C ALA A 108 -1.83 30.99 12.59
N GLN A 109 -1.85 30.98 11.25
CA GLN A 109 -1.24 32.00 10.39
C GLN A 109 -2.26 33.03 9.89
N GLN A 110 -3.35 33.24 10.63
CA GLN A 110 -4.41 34.20 10.30
C GLN A 110 -4.99 34.01 8.88
N TRP A 111 -5.01 32.77 8.40
CA TRP A 111 -5.48 32.38 7.07
C TRP A 111 -4.71 33.00 5.91
N ALA A 112 -3.45 33.41 6.13
CA ALA A 112 -2.57 33.86 5.05
C ALA A 112 -2.42 32.75 3.99
N SER A 113 -2.48 33.16 2.71
CA SER A 113 -2.27 32.25 1.59
C SER A 113 -0.80 31.85 1.52
N VAL A 114 -0.53 30.55 1.68
CA VAL A 114 0.80 29.98 1.49
C VAL A 114 0.75 29.14 0.22
N VAL A 115 1.28 29.70 -0.87
CA VAL A 115 1.47 28.95 -2.12
C VAL A 115 2.48 27.84 -1.86
N THR A 116 2.10 26.60 -2.16
CA THR A 116 3.07 25.50 -2.19
C THR A 116 4.00 25.76 -3.39
N PRO A 117 5.30 26.04 -3.17
CA PRO A 117 6.20 26.28 -4.28
C PRO A 117 6.21 25.04 -5.18
N PRO A 118 6.28 25.21 -6.53
CA PRO A 118 6.67 24.09 -7.37
C PRO A 118 8.04 23.58 -6.87
N PRO A 119 8.29 22.26 -6.88
CA PRO A 119 9.59 21.73 -6.47
C PRO A 119 10.69 22.47 -7.22
N VAL A 120 11.65 23.04 -6.50
CA VAL A 120 12.81 23.70 -7.12
C VAL A 120 13.57 22.63 -7.90
N GLU A 121 13.63 22.77 -9.23
CA GLU A 121 14.42 21.92 -10.11
C GLU A 121 15.91 22.08 -9.77
N GLN A 122 16.43 21.10 -9.04
CA GLN A 122 17.85 20.85 -8.88
C GLN A 122 18.38 20.27 -10.22
N PRO A 123 19.61 20.58 -10.66
CA PRO A 123 20.13 20.13 -11.95
C PRO A 123 19.96 18.62 -12.10
N ALA A 124 19.39 18.20 -13.23
CA ALA A 124 18.97 16.83 -13.56
C ALA A 124 19.85 15.75 -12.90
N ALA A 125 19.44 15.33 -11.70
CA ALA A 125 19.76 14.03 -11.18
C ALA A 125 18.65 13.12 -11.69
N VAL A 126 19.05 12.09 -12.42
CA VAL A 126 18.24 10.96 -12.90
C VAL A 126 17.06 10.74 -11.96
N THR A 127 15.84 10.97 -12.45
CA THR A 127 14.60 10.74 -11.71
C THR A 127 14.56 9.28 -11.28
N THR A 128 15.01 9.00 -10.07
CA THR A 128 14.56 7.83 -9.34
C THR A 128 13.10 8.10 -9.01
N PRO A 129 12.18 7.19 -9.33
CA PRO A 129 10.80 7.30 -8.88
C PRO A 129 10.83 7.53 -7.38
N VAL A 130 10.08 8.51 -6.86
CA VAL A 130 9.87 8.59 -5.41
C VAL A 130 9.12 7.32 -5.03
N LEU A 131 9.85 6.31 -4.55
CA LEU A 131 9.24 5.10 -4.03
C LEU A 131 8.45 5.51 -2.79
N ASN A 132 7.13 5.46 -2.88
CA ASN A 132 6.21 5.74 -1.78
C ASN A 132 6.21 4.59 -0.76
N SER A 133 7.40 4.16 -0.32
CA SER A 133 7.59 3.17 0.73
C SER A 133 8.60 3.70 1.74
N PRO A 134 8.30 3.64 3.05
CA PRO A 134 9.29 3.93 4.07
C PRO A 134 10.42 2.89 4.04
N PRO A 135 11.56 3.17 4.70
CA PRO A 135 12.59 2.18 4.96
C PRO A 135 12.03 0.96 5.69
N ALA A 136 12.62 -0.19 5.42
CA ALA A 136 12.30 -1.46 6.06
C ALA A 136 12.61 -1.43 7.56
N ASP A 137 11.75 -2.05 8.38
CA ASP A 137 12.05 -2.28 9.80
C ASP A 137 13.35 -3.10 9.94
N THR A 138 14.26 -2.65 10.81
CA THR A 138 15.55 -3.28 11.09
C THR A 138 15.61 -3.94 12.48
N THR A 139 14.49 -3.96 13.21
CA THR A 139 14.37 -4.61 14.52
C THR A 139 14.77 -6.09 14.38
N PRO A 140 15.71 -6.58 15.20
CA PRO A 140 16.19 -7.96 15.10
C PRO A 140 15.06 -8.95 15.41
N TRP A 141 15.11 -10.11 14.77
CA TRP A 141 14.25 -11.24 15.10
C TRP A 141 14.64 -11.85 16.44
N LEU A 142 13.75 -12.68 16.98
CA LEU A 142 14.00 -13.52 18.13
C LEU A 142 14.48 -14.89 17.68
N GLN A 143 15.37 -15.49 18.46
CA GLN A 143 15.87 -16.85 18.27
C GLN A 143 15.30 -17.78 19.34
N PHE A 144 14.92 -18.98 18.92
CA PHE A 144 14.38 -20.02 19.77
C PHE A 144 15.18 -21.31 19.55
N SER A 145 15.70 -21.89 20.63
CA SER A 145 16.42 -23.15 20.59
C SER A 145 15.48 -24.31 20.94
N LEU A 146 15.54 -25.36 20.14
CA LEU A 146 14.86 -26.62 20.36
C LEU A 146 15.72 -27.57 21.19
N LEU A 147 15.10 -28.59 21.76
CA LEU A 147 15.76 -29.57 22.63
C LEU A 147 16.81 -30.43 21.91
N ASP A 148 16.71 -30.55 20.58
CA ASP A 148 17.66 -31.29 19.75
C ASP A 148 18.88 -30.44 19.34
N GLY A 149 19.01 -29.22 19.88
CA GLY A 149 20.14 -28.32 19.64
C GLY A 149 19.98 -27.45 18.39
N CYS A 150 18.87 -27.58 17.67
CA CYS A 150 18.57 -26.77 16.50
C CYS A 150 17.85 -25.50 16.90
N HIS A 151 17.92 -24.47 16.05
CA HIS A 151 17.26 -23.19 16.33
C HIS A 151 16.49 -22.68 15.14
N PHE A 152 15.46 -21.90 15.46
CA PHE A 152 14.67 -21.16 14.49
C PHE A 152 14.53 -19.72 14.93
N ARG A 153 14.15 -18.85 14.00
CA ARG A 153 14.06 -17.41 14.20
C ARG A 153 12.80 -16.85 13.58
N THR A 154 12.17 -15.93 14.29
CA THR A 154 10.99 -15.20 13.80
C THR A 154 10.77 -13.93 14.62
N TRP A 155 9.85 -13.07 14.18
CA TRP A 155 9.35 -11.95 14.97
C TRP A 155 8.17 -12.36 15.83
N TRP A 156 8.09 -11.78 17.03
CA TRP A 156 7.02 -12.05 17.98
C TRP A 156 6.66 -10.73 18.67
N GLN A 157 5.69 -10.01 18.12
CA GLN A 157 5.22 -8.76 18.71
C GLN A 157 4.09 -9.07 19.70
N HIS A 158 4.29 -8.67 20.97
CA HIS A 158 3.42 -8.91 22.12
C HIS A 158 3.45 -10.34 22.68
N PRO A 159 4.29 -10.62 23.71
CA PRO A 159 4.05 -11.72 24.62
C PRO A 159 2.83 -11.40 25.50
N ALA A 160 1.64 -11.35 24.91
CA ALA A 160 0.39 -11.31 25.66
C ALA A 160 0.15 -12.68 26.33
N GLN A 161 0.98 -13.01 27.33
CA GLN A 161 0.94 -14.06 28.36
C GLN A 161 0.29 -15.44 28.06
N THR A 162 -0.05 -15.79 26.83
CA THR A 162 -0.91 -16.95 26.54
C THR A 162 -0.61 -17.63 25.22
N SER A 163 0.28 -17.09 24.38
CA SER A 163 0.66 -17.71 23.12
C SER A 163 2.02 -18.41 23.20
N ALA A 164 2.07 -19.72 22.93
CA ALA A 164 3.30 -20.51 22.84
C ALA A 164 3.48 -21.08 21.42
N LEU A 165 4.72 -21.16 20.94
CA LEU A 165 5.08 -21.79 19.67
C LEU A 165 5.67 -23.16 19.91
N PHE A 166 5.18 -24.14 19.15
CA PHE A 166 5.68 -25.51 19.15
C PHE A 166 6.09 -25.90 17.74
N VAL A 167 7.31 -26.40 17.62
CA VAL A 167 7.85 -27.01 16.40
C VAL A 167 8.07 -28.49 16.72
N PRO A 168 7.45 -29.43 15.99
CA PRO A 168 7.67 -30.86 16.21
C PRO A 168 9.12 -31.22 15.94
N ALA A 169 9.72 -32.00 16.85
CA ALA A 169 11.02 -32.60 16.62
C ALA A 169 10.90 -33.67 15.51
N LYS A 170 11.81 -33.62 14.52
CA LYS A 170 12.13 -34.72 13.58
C LYS A 170 11.16 -35.08 12.43
N GLN A 171 10.32 -34.15 11.95
CA GLN A 171 9.57 -34.37 10.70
C GLN A 171 10.30 -33.77 9.50
N GLY A 172 11.31 -34.45 8.92
CA GLY A 172 11.99 -33.95 7.71
C GLY A 172 12.83 -32.68 7.88
N LEU A 173 13.00 -32.23 9.13
CA LEU A 173 13.84 -31.11 9.50
C LEU A 173 15.31 -31.54 9.62
N VAL A 174 16.20 -30.73 9.06
CA VAL A 174 17.65 -30.86 9.20
C VAL A 174 18.20 -29.54 9.73
N CYS A 175 19.23 -29.64 10.55
CA CYS A 175 19.87 -28.48 11.13
C CYS A 175 21.10 -28.16 10.29
N GLY A 176 21.11 -26.97 9.70
CA GLY A 176 22.18 -26.52 8.83
C GLY A 176 23.50 -26.35 9.58
N LYS A 177 24.55 -25.92 8.85
CA LYS A 177 25.91 -25.76 9.39
C LYS A 177 25.99 -24.88 10.65
N GLU A 178 25.10 -23.89 10.75
CA GLU A 178 25.01 -22.98 11.89
C GLU A 178 23.92 -23.37 12.89
N GLY A 179 23.36 -24.58 12.80
CA GLY A 179 22.27 -25.07 13.67
C GLY A 179 20.86 -24.58 13.33
N TRP A 180 20.69 -23.76 12.29
CA TRP A 180 19.39 -23.30 11.84
C TRP A 180 18.56 -24.42 11.21
N LEU A 181 17.27 -24.50 11.56
CA LEU A 181 16.33 -25.43 10.94
C LEU A 181 16.16 -25.16 9.45
N SER A 182 16.15 -26.23 8.66
CA SER A 182 15.79 -26.22 7.25
C SER A 182 14.91 -27.42 6.92
N GLY A 183 13.96 -27.22 6.02
CA GLY A 183 13.04 -28.27 5.55
C GLY A 183 11.59 -28.08 5.99
N HIS A 184 10.74 -29.01 5.58
CA HIS A 184 9.29 -28.95 5.83
C HIS A 184 8.97 -29.42 7.23
N SER A 185 7.99 -28.79 7.88
CA SER A 185 7.46 -29.20 9.18
C SER A 185 6.10 -28.53 9.41
N SER A 186 5.64 -28.50 10.65
CA SER A 186 4.52 -27.69 11.08
C SER A 186 4.91 -26.77 12.24
N LEU A 187 4.22 -25.65 12.35
CA LEU A 187 4.33 -24.70 13.45
C LEU A 187 2.96 -24.65 14.14
N THR A 188 2.93 -24.98 15.43
CA THR A 188 1.71 -24.91 16.23
C THR A 188 1.78 -23.73 17.17
N GLN A 189 0.84 -22.81 17.02
CA GLN A 189 0.62 -21.72 17.97
C GLN A 189 -0.50 -22.11 18.92
N MET A 190 -0.24 -22.09 20.23
CA MET A 190 -1.26 -22.29 21.25
C MET A 190 -1.57 -20.95 21.89
N GLY A 191 -2.77 -20.40 21.69
CA GLY A 191 -3.20 -19.11 22.26
C GLY A 191 -4.67 -19.14 22.68
N HIS A 192 -5.02 -18.48 23.79
CA HIS A 192 -6.41 -18.42 24.30
C HIS A 192 -7.13 -19.79 24.41
N GLY A 193 -6.39 -20.87 24.71
CA GLY A 193 -6.94 -22.22 24.84
C GLY A 193 -7.17 -22.98 23.53
N ALA A 194 -6.80 -22.40 22.37
CA ALA A 194 -6.88 -23.05 21.06
C ALA A 194 -5.49 -23.26 20.46
N ALA A 195 -5.30 -24.41 19.80
CA ALA A 195 -4.11 -24.72 19.01
C ALA A 195 -4.39 -24.49 17.53
N LYS A 196 -3.55 -23.71 16.86
CA LYS A 196 -3.54 -23.53 15.41
C LYS A 196 -2.23 -24.05 14.85
N THR A 197 -2.32 -25.08 14.01
CA THR A 197 -1.17 -25.68 13.34
C THR A 197 -1.12 -25.21 11.88
N VAL A 198 0.05 -24.76 11.43
CA VAL A 198 0.32 -24.32 10.06
C VAL A 198 1.47 -25.13 9.49
N ALA A 199 1.32 -25.66 8.29
CA ALA A 199 2.42 -26.28 7.56
C ALA A 199 3.41 -25.21 7.11
N VAL A 200 4.69 -25.42 7.38
CA VAL A 200 5.75 -24.46 7.09
C VAL A 200 6.97 -25.15 6.49
N THR A 201 7.71 -24.40 5.68
CA THR A 201 9.07 -24.72 5.26
C THR A 201 10.01 -23.78 6.00
N PHE A 202 10.94 -24.33 6.77
CA PHE A 202 11.99 -23.54 7.38
C PHE A 202 13.07 -23.25 6.34
N LEU A 203 13.34 -21.95 6.14
CA LEU A 203 14.44 -21.45 5.32
C LEU A 203 15.46 -20.79 6.25
N GLN A 204 16.58 -21.48 6.51
CA GLN A 204 17.61 -21.00 7.44
C GLN A 204 17.03 -20.51 8.78
N GLY A 205 16.13 -21.30 9.35
CA GLY A 205 15.46 -21.04 10.61
C GLY A 205 14.22 -20.16 10.53
N PHE A 206 13.89 -19.56 9.39
CA PHE A 206 12.66 -18.75 9.25
C PHE A 206 11.48 -19.61 8.79
N PRO A 207 10.34 -19.64 9.51
CA PRO A 207 9.15 -20.38 9.09
C PRO A 207 8.43 -19.67 7.94
N VAL A 208 8.26 -20.37 6.82
CA VAL A 208 7.52 -19.88 5.65
C VAL A 208 6.36 -20.81 5.30
N ALA A 209 5.13 -20.30 5.29
CA ALA A 209 3.95 -21.03 4.89
C ALA A 209 3.65 -20.86 3.38
N GLY A 210 2.93 -21.81 2.79
CA GLY A 210 2.42 -21.73 1.41
C GLY A 210 3.44 -22.02 0.30
N LEU A 211 4.69 -22.34 0.64
CA LEU A 211 5.65 -22.86 -0.34
C LEU A 211 5.32 -24.32 -0.66
N ASN A 212 5.35 -24.66 -1.94
CA ASN A 212 5.21 -26.03 -2.41
C ASN A 212 6.39 -26.88 -1.91
N THR A 213 6.09 -28.07 -1.40
CA THR A 213 7.08 -28.96 -0.78
C THR A 213 7.80 -29.88 -1.77
N LYS A 214 7.47 -29.79 -3.06
CA LYS A 214 8.11 -30.60 -4.12
C LYS A 214 9.44 -30.02 -4.59
N SER A 215 9.66 -28.72 -4.37
CA SER A 215 10.87 -28.01 -4.80
C SER A 215 11.92 -27.98 -3.67
N PRO A 216 13.20 -28.26 -3.96
CA PRO A 216 14.23 -28.34 -2.93
C PRO A 216 14.59 -26.96 -2.40
N SER A 217 14.20 -26.65 -1.16
CA SER A 217 14.39 -25.33 -0.50
C SER A 217 15.82 -24.76 -0.53
N SER A 218 16.84 -25.58 -0.78
CA SER A 218 18.23 -25.13 -1.01
C SER A 218 18.43 -24.26 -2.26
N GLU A 219 17.47 -24.26 -3.18
CA GLU A 219 17.48 -23.39 -4.37
C GLU A 219 16.98 -21.97 -4.10
N LEU A 220 16.42 -21.70 -2.91
CA LEU A 220 15.98 -20.37 -2.51
C LEU A 220 17.04 -19.69 -1.66
N THR A 221 17.35 -18.45 -2.02
CA THR A 221 18.26 -17.58 -1.26
C THR A 221 17.49 -16.42 -0.66
N ILE A 222 17.67 -16.17 0.64
CA ILE A 222 17.08 -15.01 1.31
C ILE A 222 17.92 -13.79 0.95
N THR A 223 17.33 -12.85 0.20
CA THR A 223 17.96 -11.57 -0.14
C THR A 223 17.86 -10.60 1.04
N THR A 224 16.67 -10.41 1.59
CA THR A 224 16.42 -9.65 2.83
C THR A 224 15.25 -10.26 3.60
N VAL A 225 15.20 -10.02 4.91
CA VAL A 225 14.12 -10.49 5.79
C VAL A 225 13.97 -9.54 6.98
N ASN A 226 12.73 -9.14 7.27
CA ASN A 226 12.37 -8.37 8.46
C ASN A 226 10.96 -8.72 8.97
N SER A 227 10.47 -8.00 9.99
CA SER A 227 9.12 -8.14 10.58
C SER A 227 7.96 -7.82 9.63
N GLU A 228 8.25 -7.35 8.41
CA GLU A 228 7.25 -6.88 7.45
C GLU A 228 7.18 -7.83 6.24
N ARG A 229 8.33 -8.35 5.79
CA ARG A 229 8.45 -9.21 4.60
C ARG A 229 9.77 -9.96 4.51
N MET A 230 9.79 -10.99 3.68
CA MET A 230 10.98 -11.73 3.25
C MET A 230 11.08 -11.67 1.73
N VAL A 231 12.27 -11.37 1.22
CA VAL A 231 12.57 -11.35 -0.22
C VAL A 231 13.42 -12.57 -0.55
N LEU A 232 12.91 -13.42 -1.43
CA LEU A 232 13.59 -14.63 -1.89
C LEU A 232 14.02 -14.50 -3.34
N SER A 233 15.24 -14.91 -3.64
CA SER A 233 15.77 -15.06 -5.00
C SER A 233 15.98 -16.54 -5.34
N ASN A 234 16.08 -16.82 -6.64
CA ASN A 234 16.46 -18.13 -7.17
C ASN A 234 17.48 -17.92 -8.29
N GLU A 235 18.63 -18.58 -8.21
CA GLU A 235 19.73 -18.41 -9.18
C GLU A 235 19.34 -18.74 -10.61
N LYS A 236 18.31 -19.58 -10.81
CA LYS A 236 17.79 -19.95 -12.14
C LYS A 236 16.94 -18.85 -12.78
N SER A 237 16.53 -17.82 -12.03
CA SER A 237 15.78 -16.68 -12.54
C SER A 237 16.30 -15.38 -11.91
N PRO A 238 17.50 -14.92 -12.33
CA PRO A 238 18.05 -13.66 -11.85
C PRO A 238 17.09 -12.50 -12.15
N ASP A 239 17.18 -11.43 -11.36
CA ASP A 239 16.32 -10.24 -11.49
C ASP A 239 14.82 -10.56 -11.35
N SER A 240 14.50 -11.56 -10.53
CA SER A 240 13.14 -11.87 -10.11
C SER A 240 13.11 -12.44 -8.70
N TRP A 241 12.02 -12.16 -7.97
CA TRP A 241 11.93 -12.46 -6.53
C TRP A 241 10.51 -12.78 -6.09
N LEU A 242 10.39 -13.65 -5.09
CA LEU A 242 9.18 -13.71 -4.27
C LEU A 242 9.30 -12.70 -3.13
N VAL A 243 8.26 -11.91 -2.93
CA VAL A 243 8.13 -11.01 -1.77
C VAL A 243 7.01 -11.55 -0.89
N LEU A 244 7.41 -12.15 0.24
CA LEU A 244 6.53 -12.85 1.16
C LEU A 244 6.16 -11.89 2.31
N PRO A 245 4.89 -11.49 2.48
CA PRO A 245 4.49 -10.70 3.64
C PRO A 245 4.65 -11.49 4.94
N PHE A 246 4.98 -10.79 6.03
CA PHE A 246 4.92 -11.36 7.37
C PHE A 246 3.47 -11.51 7.84
N SER A 247 3.17 -12.63 8.48
CA SER A 247 1.87 -12.97 9.03
C SER A 247 1.96 -13.11 10.55
N THR A 248 1.33 -12.18 11.26
CA THR A 248 1.18 -12.23 12.72
C THR A 248 0.28 -13.38 13.18
N GLN A 249 -0.49 -13.99 12.28
CA GLN A 249 -1.38 -15.11 12.63
C GLN A 249 -0.66 -16.41 12.98
N PHE A 250 0.60 -16.55 12.58
CA PHE A 250 1.45 -17.69 12.93
C PHE A 250 2.90 -17.30 13.18
N ASN A 251 3.23 -16.00 13.16
CA ASN A 251 4.57 -15.46 13.37
C ASN A 251 5.58 -16.05 12.38
N GLY A 252 5.34 -15.83 11.08
CA GLY A 252 6.22 -16.24 9.99
C GLY A 252 5.83 -15.58 8.67
N TRP A 253 6.46 -15.97 7.57
CA TRP A 253 6.21 -15.39 6.24
C TRP A 253 5.28 -16.27 5.41
N GLN A 254 4.49 -15.64 4.57
CA GLN A 254 3.49 -16.34 3.77
C GLN A 254 3.80 -16.18 2.28
N ALA A 255 3.91 -17.30 1.57
CA ALA A 255 3.91 -17.31 0.13
C ALA A 255 2.56 -16.86 -0.41
N ILE A 256 2.63 -15.95 -1.38
CA ILE A 256 1.51 -15.42 -2.14
C ILE A 256 1.75 -15.72 -3.60
N ASN A 257 0.68 -15.80 -4.40
CA ASN A 257 0.77 -16.06 -5.82
C ASN A 257 1.20 -14.81 -6.62
N GLN A 258 2.35 -14.26 -6.27
CA GLN A 258 2.91 -13.05 -6.87
C GLN A 258 4.45 -13.12 -6.92
N VAL A 259 5.01 -12.70 -8.04
CA VAL A 259 6.46 -12.53 -8.25
C VAL A 259 6.76 -11.12 -8.72
N VAL A 260 7.89 -10.57 -8.26
CA VAL A 260 8.42 -9.30 -8.75
C VAL A 260 9.50 -9.61 -9.78
N VAL A 261 9.46 -8.94 -10.93
CA VAL A 261 10.44 -9.09 -12.00
C VAL A 261 11.00 -7.72 -12.30
N GLN A 262 12.32 -7.60 -12.20
CA GLN A 262 13.00 -6.42 -12.65
C GLN A 262 13.21 -6.52 -14.16
N MET A 263 12.61 -5.57 -14.88
CA MET A 263 12.70 -5.41 -16.32
C MET A 263 12.40 -3.93 -16.61
N PRO A 264 13.33 -3.15 -17.18
CA PRO A 264 13.10 -1.75 -17.46
C PRO A 264 11.88 -1.52 -18.36
N ALA A 265 11.10 -0.45 -18.12
CA ALA A 265 9.89 -0.15 -18.90
C ALA A 265 10.15 -0.03 -20.41
N SER A 266 11.34 0.45 -20.80
CA SER A 266 11.76 0.51 -22.21
C SER A 266 11.97 -0.86 -22.85
N GLU A 267 12.41 -1.84 -22.07
CA GLU A 267 12.57 -3.22 -22.54
C GLU A 267 11.22 -3.93 -22.59
N ALA A 268 10.37 -3.71 -21.59
CA ALA A 268 9.02 -4.27 -21.53
C ALA A 268 8.07 -3.72 -22.61
N ALA A 269 8.47 -2.70 -23.37
CA ALA A 269 7.77 -2.22 -24.56
C ALA A 269 7.90 -3.19 -25.76
N ASP A 270 8.91 -4.06 -25.78
CA ASP A 270 8.99 -5.18 -26.70
C ASP A 270 8.17 -6.36 -26.15
N GLU A 271 6.97 -6.56 -26.71
CA GLU A 271 6.05 -7.60 -26.27
C GLU A 271 6.62 -9.02 -26.46
N SER A 272 7.54 -9.24 -27.41
CA SER A 272 8.17 -10.54 -27.62
C SER A 272 9.21 -10.84 -26.54
N ALA A 273 10.05 -9.86 -26.20
CA ALA A 273 11.02 -9.94 -25.11
C ALA A 273 10.31 -10.10 -23.76
N LEU A 274 9.25 -9.32 -23.53
CA LEU A 274 8.42 -9.43 -22.34
C LEU A 274 7.82 -10.84 -22.23
N HIS A 275 7.23 -11.37 -23.29
CA HIS A 275 6.63 -12.70 -23.26
C HIS A 275 7.66 -13.78 -22.93
N ALA A 276 8.83 -13.75 -23.58
CA ALA A 276 9.93 -14.69 -23.30
C ALA A 276 10.38 -14.62 -21.84
N ARG A 277 10.60 -13.41 -21.31
CA ARG A 277 11.00 -13.18 -19.92
C ARG A 277 9.97 -13.74 -18.94
N LEU A 278 8.68 -13.51 -19.17
CA LEU A 278 7.61 -14.00 -18.30
C LEU A 278 7.49 -15.53 -18.34
N GLN A 279 7.75 -16.16 -19.48
CA GLN A 279 7.76 -17.63 -19.58
C GLN A 279 8.90 -18.23 -18.74
N GLU A 280 10.10 -17.66 -18.79
CA GLU A 280 11.24 -18.10 -17.99
C GLU A 280 10.98 -17.93 -16.49
N VAL A 281 10.48 -16.76 -16.08
CA VAL A 281 10.11 -16.46 -14.69
C VAL A 281 9.06 -17.46 -14.19
N ARG A 282 7.97 -17.68 -14.94
CA ARG A 282 6.92 -18.63 -14.54
C ARG A 282 7.44 -20.07 -14.46
N LYS A 283 8.33 -20.48 -15.37
CA LYS A 283 8.96 -21.81 -15.33
C LYS A 283 9.72 -22.04 -14.03
N VAL A 284 10.39 -21.01 -13.49
CA VAL A 284 11.14 -21.11 -12.24
C VAL A 284 10.27 -20.96 -11.01
N TRP A 285 9.33 -20.01 -10.99
CA TRP A 285 8.58 -19.65 -9.79
C TRP A 285 7.28 -20.41 -9.57
N SER A 286 6.58 -20.83 -10.63
CA SER A 286 5.32 -21.58 -10.48
C SER A 286 5.47 -22.86 -9.65
N PRO A 287 6.56 -23.65 -9.75
CA PRO A 287 6.77 -24.82 -8.88
C PRO A 287 6.92 -24.52 -7.38
N TRP A 288 7.10 -23.26 -6.98
CA TRP A 288 7.25 -22.86 -5.57
C TRP A 288 5.95 -22.45 -4.91
N ILE A 289 4.94 -22.08 -5.69
CA ILE A 289 3.66 -21.61 -5.19
C ILE A 289 2.63 -22.72 -5.37
N ASP A 290 1.97 -23.11 -4.27
CA ASP A 290 0.88 -24.07 -4.31
C ASP A 290 -0.42 -23.35 -4.70
N SER A 291 -0.59 -23.06 -5.99
CA SER A 291 -1.79 -22.39 -6.53
C SER A 291 -2.14 -22.89 -7.93
N ASP A 292 -3.44 -23.11 -8.17
CA ASP A 292 -3.98 -23.41 -9.49
C ASP A 292 -4.17 -22.16 -10.37
N THR A 293 -3.89 -20.97 -9.84
CA THR A 293 -4.05 -19.70 -10.56
C THR A 293 -2.74 -19.23 -11.16
N ALA A 294 -2.82 -18.55 -12.32
CA ALA A 294 -1.65 -17.98 -12.97
C ALA A 294 -0.91 -17.01 -12.03
N LEU A 295 0.42 -17.12 -12.00
CA LEU A 295 1.30 -16.31 -11.15
C LEU A 295 1.19 -14.84 -11.56
N LYS A 296 0.74 -13.99 -10.62
CA LYS A 296 0.72 -12.54 -10.81
C LYS A 296 2.15 -12.01 -10.88
N VAL A 297 2.46 -11.22 -11.89
CA VAL A 297 3.78 -10.62 -12.11
C VAL A 297 3.71 -9.11 -11.90
N LEU A 298 4.61 -8.59 -11.07
CA LEU A 298 4.84 -7.17 -10.88
C LEU A 298 6.14 -6.77 -11.58
N LEU A 299 6.07 -5.85 -12.55
CA LEU A 299 7.25 -5.33 -13.22
C LEU A 299 7.75 -4.06 -12.53
N VAL A 300 9.04 -4.03 -12.24
CA VAL A 300 9.77 -2.89 -11.67
C VAL A 300 10.99 -2.58 -12.53
N ASP A 301 11.40 -1.31 -12.57
CA ASP A 301 12.70 -0.96 -13.17
C ASP A 301 13.86 -1.45 -12.29
N GLN A 302 13.66 -1.43 -10.96
CA GLN A 302 14.61 -1.89 -9.97
C GLN A 302 13.87 -2.39 -8.71
N LEU A 303 14.34 -3.48 -8.13
CA LEU A 303 13.91 -3.90 -6.78
C LEU A 303 14.65 -3.09 -5.71
N HIS A 304 13.93 -2.71 -4.64
CA HIS A 304 14.46 -1.94 -3.52
C HIS A 304 14.37 -2.71 -2.19
N PRO A 305 15.25 -3.71 -1.92
CA PRO A 305 15.17 -4.56 -0.73
C PRO A 305 15.27 -3.82 0.62
N GLU A 306 15.75 -2.58 0.60
CA GLU A 306 15.86 -1.66 1.73
C GLU A 306 14.54 -1.02 2.16
N LEU A 307 13.48 -1.14 1.35
CA LEU A 307 12.18 -0.51 1.60
C LEU A 307 11.15 -1.50 2.15
N LYS A 308 10.22 -1.02 2.97
CA LYS A 308 9.09 -1.81 3.48
C LYS A 308 8.33 -2.55 2.36
N ASP A 309 8.04 -1.88 1.26
CA ASP A 309 7.60 -2.49 0.02
C ASP A 309 8.74 -2.44 -1.00
N PRO A 310 9.47 -3.57 -1.22
CA PRO A 310 10.56 -3.63 -2.18
C PRO A 310 10.15 -3.38 -3.63
N ALA A 311 8.86 -3.48 -3.92
CA ALA A 311 8.27 -3.28 -5.24
C ALA A 311 7.45 -1.98 -5.31
N ALA A 312 7.73 -0.98 -4.47
CA ALA A 312 6.96 0.27 -4.47
C ALA A 312 7.04 1.09 -5.78
N ALA A 313 7.97 0.76 -6.69
CA ALA A 313 8.09 1.34 -8.03
C ALA A 313 7.49 0.45 -9.14
N VAL A 314 6.49 -0.37 -8.83
CA VAL A 314 5.81 -1.16 -9.87
C VAL A 314 5.13 -0.25 -10.88
N TYR A 315 5.50 -0.40 -12.15
CA TYR A 315 4.93 0.36 -13.25
C TYR A 315 3.94 -0.46 -14.08
N ARG A 316 3.96 -1.80 -14.01
CA ARG A 316 3.04 -2.69 -14.72
C ARG A 316 2.76 -3.96 -13.91
N THR A 317 1.50 -4.38 -13.89
CA THR A 317 1.05 -5.64 -13.28
C THR A 317 0.45 -6.54 -14.35
N LEU A 318 0.81 -7.83 -14.34
CA LEU A 318 0.39 -8.84 -15.30
C LEU A 318 -0.12 -10.08 -14.57
N ASN A 319 -1.03 -10.83 -15.20
CA ASN A 319 -1.54 -12.11 -14.70
C ASN A 319 -1.11 -13.23 -15.66
#